data_AF-A0A7C1F3L6-F1
#
_entry.id   AF-A0A7C1F3L6-F1
#
_cell.length_a   1.000
_cell.length_b   1.000
_cell.length_c   1.000
_cell.angle_alpha   90.00
_cell.angle_beta   90.00
_cell.angle_gamma   90.00
#
_symmetry.space_group_name_H-M   'P 1'
#
loop_
_entity.id
_entity.type
_entity.pdbx_description
1 polymer ?
#
loop_
_entity_poly.entity_id
_entity_poly.type
_entity_poly.pdbx_seq_one_letter_code
_entity_poly.pdbx_strand_id
1 'polypeptide(L)'
;MVQGGQAPDTAGDAAQPGAPEEESREDLLLMRLGPGERFYKFYIVSEPGVPPGQRVEHRILSKEHADGSLEMISYNAWIANGHSEKSDVIRVPSLSKAQFDQLVTRVRTKTDVPPEAIREIDLSRCGTVEEQLRVLSRLA
;
A
#
# COMPACT_ATOMS: atom_id res chain seq x y z
N MET A 1 -14.48 -49.30 -52.69
CA MET A 1 -14.46 -47.87 -52.36
C MET A 1 -14.67 -47.77 -50.84
N VAL A 2 -13.63 -48.03 -50.05
CA VAL A 2 -12.76 -47.07 -49.33
C VAL A 2 -13.44 -45.84 -48.73
N GLN A 3 -13.06 -45.61 -47.46
CA GLN A 3 -13.25 -44.46 -46.54
C GLN A 3 -14.32 -44.74 -45.48
N GLY A 4 -14.00 -44.88 -44.19
CA GLY A 4 -13.00 -44.17 -43.38
C GLY A 4 -13.78 -43.21 -42.47
N GLY A 5 -13.54 -43.03 -41.18
CA GLY A 5 -12.59 -43.57 -40.23
C GLY A 5 -13.10 -43.22 -38.82
N GLN A 6 -12.38 -43.69 -37.80
CA GLN A 6 -12.51 -43.23 -36.41
C GLN A 6 -12.39 -41.71 -36.30
N ALA A 7 -13.17 -41.13 -35.39
CA ALA A 7 -12.87 -39.85 -34.77
C ALA A 7 -12.43 -40.11 -33.31
N PRO A 8 -11.28 -39.56 -32.86
CA PRO A 8 -10.86 -39.55 -31.46
C PRO A 8 -11.27 -38.24 -30.74
N ASP A 9 -11.05 -38.26 -29.42
CA ASP A 9 -11.15 -37.19 -28.42
C ASP A 9 -11.02 -35.73 -28.91
N THR A 10 -11.82 -34.81 -28.35
CA THR A 10 -11.29 -33.57 -27.74
C THR A 10 -12.29 -32.83 -26.85
N ALA A 11 -11.88 -32.62 -25.60
CA ALA A 11 -12.00 -31.39 -24.81
C ALA A 11 -13.33 -30.61 -24.85
N GLY A 12 -14.26 -30.99 -23.97
CA GLY A 12 -15.12 -30.01 -23.32
C GLY A 12 -14.34 -29.37 -22.17
N ASP A 13 -13.50 -28.39 -22.51
CA ASP A 13 -12.84 -27.48 -21.58
C ASP A 13 -13.94 -26.69 -20.86
N ALA A 14 -14.45 -27.27 -19.78
CA ALA A 14 -15.21 -26.54 -18.79
C ALA A 14 -14.22 -25.57 -18.16
N ALA A 15 -14.16 -24.37 -18.74
CA ALA A 15 -13.47 -23.22 -18.21
C ALA A 15 -13.71 -23.19 -16.69
N GLN A 16 -12.68 -23.56 -15.95
CA GLN A 16 -12.67 -23.42 -14.51
C GLN A 16 -12.90 -21.93 -14.25
N PRO A 17 -13.90 -21.54 -13.45
CA PRO A 17 -14.02 -20.15 -13.04
C PRO A 17 -12.69 -19.77 -12.41
N GLY A 18 -12.08 -18.71 -12.95
CA GLY A 18 -10.77 -18.23 -12.55
C GLY A 18 -10.65 -18.31 -11.04
N ALA A 19 -9.68 -19.10 -10.59
CA ALA A 19 -9.28 -19.09 -9.20
C ALA A 19 -9.16 -17.62 -8.78
N PRO A 20 -9.65 -17.22 -7.59
CA PRO A 20 -9.36 -15.89 -7.09
C PRO A 20 -7.85 -15.73 -7.21
N GLU A 21 -7.42 -14.74 -7.98
CA GLU A 21 -6.03 -14.36 -8.07
C GLU A 21 -5.56 -14.30 -6.63
N GLU A 22 -4.69 -15.23 -6.23
CA GLU A 22 -4.05 -15.14 -4.93
C GLU A 22 -3.31 -13.82 -4.99
N GLU A 23 -3.94 -12.75 -4.48
CA GLU A 23 -3.29 -11.51 -4.13
C GLU A 23 -2.04 -11.95 -3.41
N SER A 24 -0.92 -11.81 -4.11
CA SER A 24 0.28 -12.51 -3.72
C SER A 24 0.55 -12.11 -2.28
N ARG A 25 1.02 -13.01 -1.41
CA ARG A 25 1.39 -12.60 -0.05
C ARG A 25 2.36 -11.41 -0.02
N GLU A 26 3.00 -11.12 -1.15
CA GLU A 26 3.83 -9.94 -1.41
C GLU A 26 3.01 -8.65 -1.56
N ASP A 27 1.79 -8.69 -2.09
CA ASP A 27 0.85 -7.56 -2.14
C ASP A 27 0.27 -7.21 -0.77
N LEU A 28 0.16 -8.19 0.14
CA LEU A 28 -0.24 -7.96 1.53
C LEU A 28 0.81 -7.16 2.32
N LEU A 29 2.09 -7.32 1.95
CA LEU A 29 3.20 -6.56 2.51
C LEU A 29 3.39 -5.28 1.70
N LEU A 30 2.78 -4.20 2.18
CA LEU A 30 2.88 -2.90 1.51
C LEU A 30 4.33 -2.56 1.21
N MET A 31 5.27 -2.70 2.14
CA MET A 31 6.66 -2.33 1.90
C MET A 31 7.63 -3.30 2.60
N ARG A 32 8.70 -3.68 1.91
CA ARG A 32 9.78 -4.53 2.44
C ARG A 32 11.05 -3.71 2.65
N LEU A 33 11.80 -4.01 3.70
CA LEU A 33 13.11 -3.43 3.97
C LEU A 33 14.21 -4.44 3.60
N GLY A 34 15.14 -4.04 2.75
CA GLY A 34 16.40 -4.72 2.50
C GLY A 34 17.55 -4.22 3.41
N PRO A 35 18.75 -4.81 3.30
CA PRO A 35 19.92 -4.36 4.04
C PRO A 35 20.26 -2.89 3.75
N GLY A 36 20.46 -2.09 4.79
CA GLY A 36 20.75 -0.65 4.67
C GLY A 36 19.53 0.22 4.35
N GLU A 37 18.37 -0.38 4.11
CA GLU A 37 17.11 0.35 3.93
C GLU A 37 16.41 0.58 5.26
N ARG A 38 15.62 1.64 5.32
CA ARG A 38 14.91 2.05 6.54
C ARG A 38 13.69 2.87 6.20
N PHE A 39 12.65 2.82 7.03
CA PHE A 39 11.50 3.69 6.83
C PHE A 39 11.90 5.16 7.02
N TYR A 40 11.28 6.05 6.25
CA TYR A 40 11.59 7.48 6.29
C TYR A 40 10.49 8.27 6.99
N LYS A 41 9.33 8.39 6.37
CA LYS A 41 8.16 9.08 6.93
C LYS A 41 6.87 8.33 6.63
N PHE A 42 5.89 8.50 7.51
CA PHE A 42 4.54 8.00 7.33
C PHE A 42 3.53 9.13 7.54
N TYR A 43 2.68 9.36 6.54
CA TYR A 43 1.61 10.34 6.59
C TYR A 43 0.26 9.65 6.64
N ILE A 44 -0.62 10.16 7.48
CA ILE A 44 -2.00 9.70 7.62
C ILE A 44 -2.89 10.92 7.50
N VAL A 45 -3.84 10.89 6.58
CA VAL A 45 -4.84 11.94 6.38
C VAL A 45 -6.20 11.31 6.66
N SER A 46 -6.82 11.69 7.77
CA SER A 46 -8.12 11.14 8.18
C SER A 46 -9.27 11.95 7.59
N GLU A 47 -10.26 11.28 7.01
CA GLU A 47 -11.46 11.95 6.54
C GLU A 47 -12.38 12.31 7.71
N PRO A 48 -12.85 13.57 7.81
CA PRO A 48 -13.82 13.97 8.82
C PRO A 48 -15.22 13.46 8.46
N GLY A 49 -16.12 13.41 9.46
CA GLY A 49 -17.54 13.14 9.23
C GLY A 49 -17.93 11.66 9.02
N VAL A 50 -16.99 10.74 9.21
CA VAL A 50 -17.28 9.30 9.20
C VAL A 50 -18.06 8.84 10.45
N PRO A 51 -18.92 7.81 10.35
CA PRO A 51 -19.68 7.30 11.49
C PRO A 51 -18.79 6.83 12.66
N PRO A 52 -19.30 6.85 13.90
CA PRO A 52 -18.59 6.28 15.04
C PRO A 52 -18.19 4.82 14.80
N GLY A 53 -16.93 4.49 15.11
CA GLY A 53 -16.38 3.14 14.87
C GLY A 53 -15.86 2.91 13.45
N GLN A 54 -15.91 3.93 12.58
CA GLN A 54 -15.32 3.90 11.24
C GLN A 54 -14.24 4.98 11.09
N ARG A 55 -13.26 4.72 10.23
CA ARG A 55 -12.27 5.69 9.76
C ARG A 55 -11.98 5.45 8.30
N VAL A 56 -11.87 6.53 7.54
CA VAL A 56 -11.27 6.51 6.21
C VAL A 56 -9.98 7.30 6.31
N GLU A 57 -8.87 6.70 5.90
CA GLU A 57 -7.56 7.32 5.97
C GLU A 57 -6.84 7.19 4.63
N HIS A 58 -6.38 8.31 4.08
CA HIS A 58 -5.39 8.29 3.02
C HIS A 58 -3.99 8.21 3.66
N ARG A 59 -3.23 7.16 3.33
CA ARG A 59 -1.96 6.82 3.97
C ARG A 59 -0.83 6.87 2.94
N ILE A 60 0.30 7.47 3.32
CA ILE A 60 1.50 7.55 2.50
C ILE A 60 2.70 7.08 3.32
N LEU A 61 3.24 5.91 3.01
CA LEU A 61 4.42 5.34 3.64
C LEU A 61 5.63 5.49 2.72
N SER A 62 6.78 5.82 3.29
CA SER A 62 8.04 5.93 2.55
C SER A 62 9.18 5.18 3.23
N LYS A 63 10.10 4.69 2.40
CA LYS A 63 11.36 4.05 2.80
C LYS A 63 12.50 4.72 2.06
N GLU A 64 13.62 4.85 2.75
CA GLU A 64 14.90 5.27 2.18
C GLU A 64 15.72 4.03 1.82
N HIS A 65 16.16 3.97 0.57
CA HIS A 65 17.11 2.98 0.07
C HIS A 65 18.53 3.30 0.53
N ALA A 66 19.44 2.33 0.40
CA ALA A 66 20.85 2.52 0.76
C ALA A 66 21.56 3.62 -0.05
N ASP A 67 21.05 3.98 -1.23
CA ASP A 67 21.56 5.07 -2.07
C ASP A 67 20.99 6.46 -1.71
N GLY A 68 20.10 6.53 -0.71
CA GLY A 68 19.45 7.76 -0.25
C GLY A 68 18.22 8.18 -1.06
N SER A 69 17.84 7.45 -2.11
CA SER A 69 16.56 7.62 -2.79
C SER A 69 15.40 7.06 -1.95
N LEU A 70 14.18 7.52 -2.21
CA LEU A 70 12.99 7.06 -1.51
C LEU A 70 12.15 6.15 -2.40
N GLU A 71 11.58 5.09 -1.81
CA GLU A 71 10.39 4.38 -2.29
C GLU A 71 9.18 4.93 -1.55
N MET A 72 8.06 5.12 -2.25
CA MET A 72 6.81 5.60 -1.67
C MET A 72 5.65 4.69 -2.04
N ILE A 73 4.75 4.47 -1.08
CA ILE A 73 3.47 3.82 -1.32
C ILE A 73 2.36 4.68 -0.72
N SER A 74 1.30 4.89 -1.48
CA SER A 74 0.11 5.63 -1.11
C SER A 74 -1.11 4.74 -1.30
N TYR A 75 -2.08 4.79 -0.38
CA TYR A 75 -3.30 3.98 -0.43
C TYR A 75 -4.39 4.56 0.45
N ASN A 76 -5.63 4.18 0.18
CA ASN A 76 -6.76 4.45 1.05
C ASN A 76 -6.94 3.26 2.01
N ALA A 77 -7.20 3.56 3.28
CA ALA A 77 -7.48 2.58 4.32
C ALA A 77 -8.88 2.84 4.87
N TRP A 78 -9.79 1.91 4.63
CA TRP A 78 -11.09 1.87 5.31
C TRP A 78 -10.97 1.01 6.55
N ILE A 79 -11.31 1.55 7.71
CA ILE A 79 -11.19 0.87 9.00
C ILE A 79 -12.56 0.88 9.64
N ALA A 80 -13.15 -0.29 9.85
CA ALA A 80 -14.44 -0.43 10.52
C ALA A 80 -14.48 -1.70 11.35
N ASN A 81 -15.00 -1.59 12.57
CA ASN A 81 -15.27 -2.75 13.44
C ASN A 81 -14.07 -3.70 13.64
N GLY A 82 -12.84 -3.17 13.68
CA GLY A 82 -11.62 -3.95 13.86
C GLY A 82 -11.07 -4.57 12.56
N HIS A 83 -11.71 -4.34 11.42
CA HIS A 83 -11.21 -4.72 10.10
C HIS A 83 -10.63 -3.51 9.39
N SER A 84 -9.54 -3.73 8.64
CA SER A 84 -8.95 -2.73 7.76
C SER A 84 -8.87 -3.28 6.34
N GLU A 85 -9.47 -2.54 5.40
CA GLU A 85 -9.38 -2.78 3.97
C GLU A 85 -8.51 -1.70 3.33
N LYS A 86 -7.71 -2.09 2.34
CA LYS A 86 -6.83 -1.17 1.61
C LYS A 86 -7.28 -1.10 0.16
N SER A 87 -7.42 0.10 -0.38
CA SER A 87 -7.74 0.32 -1.80
C SER A 87 -6.81 1.37 -2.41
N ASP A 88 -6.86 1.50 -3.73
CA ASP A 88 -6.17 2.55 -4.50
C ASP A 88 -4.66 2.62 -4.22
N VAL A 89 -4.02 1.45 -4.16
CA VAL A 89 -2.59 1.34 -3.86
C VAL A 89 -1.76 1.87 -5.04
N ILE A 90 -1.03 2.94 -4.80
CA ILE A 90 -0.07 3.54 -5.72
C ILE A 90 1.34 3.31 -5.18
N ARG A 91 2.23 2.79 -6.02
CA ARG A 91 3.64 2.56 -5.69
C ARG A 91 4.54 3.43 -6.58
N VAL A 92 5.49 4.12 -5.97
CA VAL A 92 6.53 4.90 -6.66
C VAL A 92 7.88 4.35 -6.22
N PRO A 93 8.59 3.60 -7.09
CA PRO A 93 9.76 2.81 -6.69
C PRO A 93 11.00 3.65 -6.42
N SER A 94 11.09 4.86 -6.96
CA SER A 94 12.22 5.74 -6.72
C SER A 94 11.82 7.20 -6.91
N LEU A 95 12.16 8.04 -5.93
CA LEU A 95 12.04 9.48 -5.97
C LEU A 95 13.04 10.13 -5.02
N SER A 96 13.42 11.38 -5.30
CA SER A 96 14.24 12.17 -4.38
C SER A 96 13.43 12.67 -3.18
N LYS A 97 14.11 12.97 -2.06
CA LYS A 97 13.48 13.59 -0.87
C LYS A 97 12.76 14.91 -1.21
N ALA A 98 13.33 15.72 -2.10
CA ALA A 98 12.70 16.96 -2.54
C ALA A 98 11.39 16.73 -3.32
N GLN A 99 11.35 15.72 -4.21
CA GLN A 99 10.12 15.33 -4.91
C GLN A 99 9.07 14.80 -3.94
N PHE A 100 9.49 14.01 -2.94
CA PHE A 100 8.60 13.50 -1.91
C PHE A 100 7.98 14.63 -1.08
N ASP A 101 8.79 15.59 -0.62
CA ASP A 101 8.30 16.75 0.14
C ASP A 101 7.32 17.59 -0.68
N GLN A 102 7.57 17.76 -1.99
CA GLN A 102 6.64 18.43 -2.89
C GLN A 102 5.31 17.67 -3.02
N LEU A 103 5.35 16.34 -3.14
CA LEU A 103 4.14 15.51 -3.20
C LEU A 103 3.32 15.62 -1.91
N VAL A 104 3.96 15.46 -0.76
CA VAL A 104 3.31 15.61 0.55
C VAL A 104 2.70 17.00 0.71
N THR A 105 3.43 18.05 0.32
CA THR A 105 2.92 19.42 0.36
C THR A 105 1.69 19.59 -0.52
N ARG A 106 1.68 19.00 -1.72
CA ARG A 106 0.50 19.00 -2.60
C ARG A 106 -0.68 18.26 -1.98
N VAL A 107 -0.45 17.11 -1.34
CA VAL A 107 -1.50 16.39 -0.61
C VAL A 107 -2.07 17.31 0.49
N ARG A 108 -1.22 17.85 1.36
CA ARG A 108 -1.64 18.76 2.44
C ARG A 108 -2.44 19.98 1.97
N THR A 109 -2.05 20.58 0.85
CA THR A 109 -2.67 21.81 0.34
C THR A 109 -3.91 21.58 -0.52
N LYS A 110 -4.04 20.40 -1.13
CA LYS A 110 -5.18 20.07 -2.00
C LYS A 110 -6.27 19.27 -1.31
N THR A 111 -5.97 18.66 -0.15
CA THR A 111 -6.98 17.92 0.60
C THR A 111 -7.83 18.91 1.38
N ASP A 112 -9.15 18.86 1.21
CA ASP A 112 -10.11 19.69 1.95
C ASP A 112 -10.38 19.10 3.35
N VAL A 113 -9.32 18.97 4.13
CA VAL A 113 -9.39 18.48 5.52
C VAL A 113 -8.67 19.45 6.43
N PRO A 114 -9.12 19.58 7.68
CA PRO A 114 -8.49 20.50 8.60
C PRO A 114 -7.09 19.99 9.01
N PRO A 115 -6.13 20.87 9.36
CA PRO A 115 -4.74 20.48 9.61
C PRO A 115 -4.58 19.39 10.68
N GLU A 116 -5.44 19.37 11.69
CA GLU A 116 -5.47 18.36 12.76
C GLU A 116 -5.81 16.94 12.27
N ALA A 117 -6.43 16.82 11.09
CA ALA A 117 -6.72 15.54 10.46
C ALA A 117 -5.50 14.95 9.75
N ILE A 118 -4.39 15.71 9.66
CA ILE A 118 -3.15 15.30 9.01
C ILE A 118 -2.11 14.97 10.07
N ARG A 119 -1.64 13.72 10.09
CA ARG A 119 -0.59 13.25 10.99
C ARG A 119 0.66 12.90 10.20
N GLU A 120 1.79 13.45 10.62
CA GLU A 120 3.12 13.08 10.12
C GLU A 120 3.89 12.34 11.22
N ILE A 121 4.41 11.17 10.87
CA ILE A 121 5.27 10.38 11.72
C ILE A 121 6.64 10.33 11.07
N ASP A 122 7.61 10.98 11.70
CA ASP A 122 9.00 11.02 11.26
C ASP A 122 9.76 9.80 11.82
N LEU A 123 9.86 8.75 11.00
CA LEU A 123 10.52 7.49 11.36
C LEU A 123 12.03 7.60 11.24
N SER A 124 12.56 8.62 10.56
CA SER A 124 14.00 8.85 10.44
C SER A 124 14.69 9.15 11.78
N ARG A 125 13.92 9.56 12.79
CA ARG A 125 14.36 9.83 14.16
C ARG A 125 14.58 8.56 14.99
N CYS A 126 14.00 7.44 14.61
CA CYS A 126 14.24 6.17 15.28
C CYS A 126 15.68 5.72 15.05
N GLY A 127 16.31 5.19 16.10
CA GLY A 127 17.69 4.72 16.06
C GLY A 127 17.84 3.37 15.35
N THR A 128 16.78 2.55 15.32
CA THR A 128 16.80 1.23 14.68
C THR A 128 15.51 0.94 13.90
N VAL A 129 15.58 -0.05 12.99
CA VAL A 129 14.42 -0.53 12.22
C VAL A 129 13.36 -1.15 13.13
N GLU A 130 13.75 -1.88 14.18
CA GLU A 130 12.83 -2.48 15.14
C GLU A 130 12.02 -1.41 15.87
N GLU A 131 12.65 -0.27 16.20
CA GLU A 131 11.94 0.87 16.76
C GLU A 131 10.93 1.46 15.77
N GLN A 132 11.30 1.60 14.49
CA GLN A 132 10.37 2.05 13.44
C GLN A 132 9.15 1.12 13.33
N LEU A 133 9.37 -0.20 13.34
CA LEU A 133 8.30 -1.20 13.27
C LEU A 133 7.37 -1.14 14.50
N ARG A 134 7.91 -0.90 15.70
CA ARG A 134 7.11 -0.71 16.92
C ARG A 134 6.26 0.56 16.87
N VAL A 135 6.75 1.62 16.23
CA VAL A 135 5.96 2.84 16.02
C VAL A 135 4.83 2.54 15.03
N LEU A 136 5.14 1.90 13.90
CA LEU A 136 4.17 1.58 12.85
C LEU A 136 3.07 0.61 13.33
N SER A 137 3.40 -0.40 14.14
CA SER A 137 2.41 -1.37 14.63
C SER A 137 1.35 -0.78 15.56
N ARG A 138 1.60 0.40 16.14
CA ARG A 138 0.62 1.14 16.96
C ARG A 138 -0.32 2.02 16.13
N LEU A 139 -0.07 2.14 14.83
CA LEU A 139 -0.84 2.95 13.88
C LEU A 139 -1.66 2.09 12.91
N ALA A 140 -1.42 0.78 12.91
CA ALA A 140 -2.18 -0.22 12.17
C ALA A 140 -3.51 -0.52 12.88
#